data_AF-A0A356BZR1-F1
#
_entry.id   AF-A0A356BZR1-F1
#
_cell.length_a   1.000
_cell.length_b   1.000
_cell.length_c   1.000
_cell.angle_alpha   90.00
_cell.angle_beta   90.00
_cell.angle_gamma   90.00
#
_symmetry.space_group_name_H-M   'P 1'
#
loop_
_entity.id
_entity.type
_entity.pdbx_description
1 polymer ?
#
loop_
_entity_poly.entity_id
_entity_poly.type
_entity_poly.pdbx_seq_one_letter_code
_entity_poly.pdbx_strand_id
1 'polypeptide(L)'
;MQHPGAYQKRFLGYVGRHYRLRLKPETLPLEDLHLANYVIELQVGSVLMHAWAEVEHDLVYKSTEGFLSQDEYAILDELNGLMHAGEIALERLQTAAKRRINTERQPFSNHYELSSYLYDHTRKASHRSESEPFIGRTDVLFHFLKDIGLNSVPALKPVLQSCNLDSKEQPLAQQIVDRILRKNPDFYSAYNEARIAVGRSDPYGTPDEYVSYFSDKENLGSFMRQWIASEKLIGDTIGHLLNGDAPKDMALNEQALEKLRQITELRNEILYGNQLPSESDMINAEEFLQEIMEFLRHRNDGTKAHEKET
;
A
#
# COMPACT_ATOMS: atom_id res chain seq x y z
N MET A 1 27.93 -8.68 54.72
CA MET A 1 27.53 -9.81 53.85
C MET A 1 28.10 -9.54 52.47
N GLN A 2 29.01 -10.39 52.02
CA GLN A 2 29.60 -10.32 50.68
C GLN A 2 28.50 -10.61 49.63
N HIS A 3 28.51 -9.87 48.52
CA HIS A 3 27.72 -10.20 47.34
C HIS A 3 27.99 -11.67 46.98
N PRO A 4 26.98 -12.56 46.96
CA PRO A 4 27.20 -13.91 46.47
C PRO A 4 27.74 -13.78 45.05
N GLY A 5 28.81 -14.51 44.76
CA GLY A 5 29.61 -14.37 43.54
C GLY A 5 28.71 -14.23 42.31
N ALA A 6 29.00 -13.22 41.48
CA ALA A 6 28.22 -12.88 40.29
C ALA A 6 27.90 -14.16 39.50
N TYR A 7 26.62 -14.52 39.46
CA TYR A 7 26.15 -15.66 38.68
C TYR A 7 26.63 -15.49 37.23
N GLN A 8 27.32 -16.49 36.70
CA GLN A 8 27.84 -16.44 35.34
C GLN A 8 26.72 -16.78 34.37
N LYS A 9 26.16 -15.75 33.72
CA LYS A 9 25.12 -15.90 32.68
C LYS A 9 25.62 -16.75 31.52
N ARG A 10 24.79 -17.72 31.10
CA ARG A 10 25.04 -18.59 29.94
C ARG A 10 24.48 -17.99 28.66
N PHE A 11 23.36 -17.27 28.75
CA PHE A 11 22.73 -16.64 27.60
C PHE A 11 22.93 -15.13 27.62
N LEU A 12 23.00 -14.52 26.43
CA LEU A 12 22.97 -13.07 26.30
C LEU A 12 21.62 -12.58 26.84
N GLY A 13 21.62 -11.54 27.68
CA GLY A 13 20.41 -10.99 28.29
C GLY A 13 19.48 -10.28 27.29
N TYR A 14 18.71 -9.32 27.77
CA TYR A 14 17.77 -8.59 26.93
C TYR A 14 18.45 -7.96 25.70
N VAL A 15 17.89 -8.23 24.51
CA VAL A 15 18.30 -7.63 23.24
C VAL A 15 17.14 -6.83 22.70
N GLY A 16 17.22 -5.50 22.86
CA GLY A 16 16.29 -4.54 22.26
C GLY A 16 17.03 -3.52 21.41
N ARG A 17 16.34 -2.93 20.42
CA ARG A 17 16.85 -1.76 19.69
C ARG A 17 16.31 -0.50 20.33
N HIS A 18 17.20 0.39 20.74
CA HIS A 18 16.86 1.64 21.41
C HIS A 18 17.16 2.79 20.46
N TYR A 19 16.15 3.59 20.17
CA TYR A 19 16.28 4.83 19.42
C TYR A 19 16.04 6.02 20.35
N ARG A 20 16.81 7.09 20.16
CA ARG A 20 16.58 8.36 20.85
C ARG A 20 16.15 9.38 19.82
N LEU A 21 14.96 9.93 20.02
CA LEU A 21 14.26 10.74 19.05
C LEU A 21 13.90 12.10 19.69
N ARG A 22 13.79 13.12 18.86
CA ARG A 22 13.17 14.40 19.21
C ARG A 22 12.04 14.68 18.23
N LEU A 23 10.91 15.13 18.76
CA LEU A 23 9.78 15.52 17.93
C LEU A 23 10.11 16.84 17.21
N LYS A 24 9.66 16.96 15.97
CA LYS A 24 9.82 18.19 15.20
C LYS A 24 8.76 19.20 15.68
N PRO A 25 9.15 20.42 16.11
CA PRO A 25 8.19 21.43 16.56
C PRO A 25 7.10 21.71 15.53
N GLU A 26 7.44 21.69 14.24
CA GLU A 26 6.51 21.97 13.14
C GLU A 26 5.40 20.92 12.97
N THR A 27 5.59 19.71 13.53
CA THR A 27 4.60 18.63 13.45
C THR A 27 3.66 18.57 14.66
N LEU A 28 3.84 19.46 15.63
CA LEU A 28 3.10 19.44 16.90
C LEU A 28 2.06 20.58 16.97
N PRO A 29 0.87 20.33 17.54
CA PRO A 29 -0.06 21.40 17.87
C PRO A 29 0.51 22.31 18.96
N LEU A 30 0.00 23.53 19.06
CA LEU A 30 0.53 24.58 19.95
C LEU A 30 0.62 24.14 21.42
N GLU A 31 -0.34 23.34 21.87
CA GLU A 31 -0.41 22.80 23.24
C GLU A 31 0.70 21.79 23.56
N ASP A 32 1.18 21.06 22.55
CA ASP A 32 2.18 19.99 22.69
C ASP A 32 3.60 20.42 22.29
N LEU A 33 3.81 21.67 21.87
CA LEU A 33 5.14 22.18 21.48
C LEU A 33 6.22 21.94 22.53
N HIS A 34 5.85 21.91 23.81
CA HIS A 34 6.76 21.61 24.91
C HIS A 34 7.41 20.21 24.80
N LEU A 35 6.73 19.25 24.16
CA LEU A 35 7.22 17.88 23.95
C LEU A 35 8.47 17.83 23.05
N ALA A 36 8.66 18.81 22.16
CA ALA A 36 9.85 18.89 21.30
C ALA A 36 11.16 19.12 22.08
N ASN A 37 11.07 19.58 23.33
CA ASN A 37 12.24 19.80 24.19
C ASN A 37 12.76 18.51 24.86
N TYR A 38 11.98 17.43 24.83
CA TYR A 38 12.36 16.16 25.45
C TYR A 38 13.08 15.24 24.47
N VAL A 39 13.98 14.42 25.01
CA VAL A 39 14.51 13.25 24.29
C VAL A 39 13.61 12.07 24.62
N ILE A 40 12.98 11.50 23.60
CA ILE A 40 12.11 10.33 23.72
C ILE A 40 12.93 9.09 23.41
N GLU A 41 12.88 8.08 24.28
CA GLU A 41 13.42 6.76 23.98
C GLU A 41 12.31 5.89 23.37
N LEU A 42 12.57 5.34 22.18
CA LEU A 42 11.76 4.33 21.55
C LEU A 42 12.48 2.99 21.64
N GLN A 43 11.91 2.06 22.39
CA GLN A 43 12.42 0.71 22.52
C GLN A 43 11.63 -0.23 21.61
N VAL A 44 12.36 -0.95 20.75
CA VAL A 44 11.80 -1.95 19.84
C VAL A 44 12.34 -3.32 20.25
N GLY A 45 11.46 -4.22 20.67
CA GLY A 45 11.78 -5.57 21.09
C GLY A 45 10.72 -6.56 20.63
N SER A 46 11.07 -7.86 20.62
CA SER A 46 10.07 -8.91 20.42
C SER A 46 9.19 -9.06 21.67
N VAL A 47 7.99 -9.61 21.50
CA VAL A 47 7.09 -9.87 22.63
C VAL A 47 7.72 -10.82 23.65
N LEU A 48 8.47 -11.83 23.19
CA LEU A 48 9.12 -12.81 24.07
C LEU A 48 10.22 -12.16 24.91
N MET A 49 11.09 -11.38 24.28
CA MET A 49 12.18 -10.71 24.99
C MET A 49 11.68 -9.57 25.88
N HIS A 50 10.61 -8.89 25.48
CA HIS A 50 9.97 -7.89 26.33
C HIS A 50 9.38 -8.52 27.61
N ALA A 51 8.64 -9.62 27.47
CA ALA A 51 8.07 -10.34 28.62
C ALA A 51 9.16 -10.84 29.58
N TRP A 52 10.27 -11.37 29.07
CA TRP A 52 11.37 -11.79 29.92
C TRP A 52 12.11 -10.63 30.57
N ALA A 53 12.33 -9.52 29.86
CA ALA A 53 13.01 -8.34 30.42
C ALA A 53 12.21 -7.69 31.54
N GLU A 54 10.88 -7.68 31.44
CA GLU A 54 10.00 -7.22 32.51
C GLU A 54 10.14 -8.08 33.77
N VAL A 55 10.15 -9.42 33.60
CA VAL A 55 10.36 -10.37 34.71
C VAL A 55 11.76 -10.24 35.32
N GLU A 56 12.82 -10.13 34.49
CA GLU A 56 14.19 -9.90 34.97
C GLU A 56 14.26 -8.58 35.76
N HIS A 57 13.70 -7.49 35.21
CA HIS A 57 13.71 -6.19 35.86
C HIS A 57 13.01 -6.23 37.22
N ASP A 58 11.83 -6.85 37.29
CA ASP A 58 11.08 -6.89 38.54
C ASP A 58 11.76 -7.78 39.60
N LEU A 59 12.31 -8.92 39.22
CA LEU A 59 12.98 -9.83 40.14
C LEU A 59 14.38 -9.37 40.56
N VAL A 60 15.13 -8.73 39.66
CA VAL A 60 16.54 -8.33 39.92
C VAL A 60 16.63 -6.91 40.48
N TYR A 61 15.75 -6.00 40.04
CA TYR A 61 15.82 -4.58 40.37
C TYR A 61 14.81 -4.13 41.43
N LYS A 62 13.62 -4.78 41.49
CA LYS A 62 12.58 -4.45 42.48
C LYS A 62 12.44 -5.48 43.61
N SER A 63 13.37 -6.40 43.77
CA SER A 63 13.30 -7.39 44.87
C SER A 63 13.27 -6.67 46.22
N THR A 64 12.10 -6.69 46.86
CA THR A 64 11.84 -6.00 48.12
C THR A 64 12.62 -6.60 49.30
N GLU A 65 13.16 -7.82 49.16
CA GLU A 65 13.88 -8.57 50.19
C GLU A 65 15.16 -9.23 49.65
N GLY A 66 16.20 -8.42 49.38
CA GLY A 66 17.56 -8.93 49.13
C GLY A 66 17.87 -9.39 47.70
N PHE A 67 19.05 -10.00 47.53
CA PHE A 67 19.51 -10.53 46.25
C PHE A 67 18.91 -11.91 45.97
N LEU A 68 18.65 -12.21 44.69
CA LEU A 68 18.26 -13.54 44.26
C LEU A 68 19.31 -14.59 44.67
N SER A 69 18.83 -15.79 44.97
CA SER A 69 19.67 -16.98 45.14
C SER A 69 20.32 -17.39 43.82
N GLN A 70 21.36 -18.22 43.92
CA GLN A 70 22.04 -18.75 42.74
C GLN A 70 21.09 -19.60 41.87
N ASP A 71 20.15 -20.32 42.48
CA ASP A 71 19.16 -21.12 41.78
C ASP A 71 18.14 -20.23 41.05
N GLU A 72 17.68 -19.14 41.68
CA GLU A 72 16.79 -18.17 41.02
C GLU A 72 17.47 -17.49 39.83
N TYR A 73 18.75 -17.13 39.95
CA TYR A 73 19.53 -16.61 38.81
C TYR A 73 19.69 -17.66 37.71
N ALA A 74 19.89 -18.93 38.06
CA ALA A 74 19.99 -20.02 37.09
C ALA A 74 18.67 -20.25 36.34
N ILE A 75 17.54 -20.23 37.05
CA ILE A 75 16.20 -20.35 36.46
C ILE A 75 15.91 -19.16 35.54
N LEU A 76 16.25 -17.93 35.95
CA LEU A 76 16.04 -16.74 35.13
C LEU A 76 16.85 -16.77 33.83
N ASP A 77 18.08 -17.28 33.89
CA ASP A 77 18.94 -17.50 32.72
C ASP A 77 18.46 -18.67 31.85
N GLU A 78 17.88 -19.72 32.44
CA GLU A 78 17.19 -20.78 31.69
C GLU A 78 15.97 -20.25 30.92
N LEU A 79 15.14 -19.42 31.57
CA LEU A 79 14.01 -18.76 30.93
C LEU A 79 14.45 -17.88 29.76
N ASN A 80 15.57 -17.17 29.92
CA ASN A 80 16.18 -16.39 28.83
C ASN A 80 16.52 -17.29 27.63
N GLY A 81 17.17 -18.43 27.88
CA GLY A 81 17.48 -19.42 26.85
C GLY A 81 16.24 -19.93 26.11
N LEU A 82 15.13 -20.16 26.82
CA LEU A 82 13.86 -20.54 26.21
C LEU A 82 13.25 -19.43 25.35
N MET A 83 13.37 -18.16 25.76
CA MET A 83 12.92 -17.03 24.94
C MET A 83 13.70 -16.95 23.63
N HIS A 84 15.02 -17.03 23.68
CA HIS A 84 15.88 -17.07 22.48
C HIS A 84 15.51 -18.22 21.55
N ALA A 85 15.28 -19.42 22.09
CA ALA A 85 14.84 -20.56 21.30
C ALA A 85 13.47 -20.32 20.64
N GLY A 86 12.54 -19.68 21.35
CA GLY A 86 11.24 -19.27 20.83
C GLY A 86 11.35 -18.25 19.69
N GLU A 87 12.20 -17.24 19.82
CA GLU A 87 12.45 -16.25 18.76
C GLU A 87 12.96 -16.93 17.48
N ILE A 88 13.98 -17.77 17.60
CA ILE A 88 14.55 -18.51 16.47
C ILE A 88 13.47 -19.38 15.80
N ALA A 89 12.63 -20.04 16.58
CA ALA A 89 11.54 -20.86 16.05
C ALA A 89 10.51 -20.02 15.28
N LEU A 90 10.13 -18.85 15.81
CA LEU A 90 9.21 -17.92 15.16
C LEU A 90 9.78 -17.33 13.87
N GLU A 91 11.06 -16.93 13.86
CA GLU A 91 11.75 -16.45 12.64
C GLU A 91 11.79 -17.53 11.55
N ARG A 92 12.07 -18.77 11.93
CA ARG A 92 12.06 -19.92 11.02
C ARG A 92 10.66 -20.19 10.47
N LEU A 93 9.63 -20.13 11.32
CA LEU A 93 8.23 -20.29 10.92
C LEU A 93 7.81 -19.18 9.94
N GLN A 94 8.14 -17.93 10.23
CA GLN A 94 7.88 -16.79 9.34
C GLN A 94 8.58 -16.97 7.99
N THR A 95 9.84 -17.40 7.99
CA THR A 95 10.60 -17.68 6.78
C THR A 95 9.98 -18.82 5.95
N ALA A 96 9.52 -19.89 6.61
CA ALA A 96 8.84 -21.00 5.95
C ALA A 96 7.51 -20.55 5.32
N ALA A 97 6.70 -19.77 6.05
CA ALA A 97 5.45 -19.20 5.54
C ALA A 97 5.69 -18.30 4.31
N LYS A 98 6.69 -17.41 4.37
CA LYS A 98 7.09 -16.56 3.24
C LYS A 98 7.52 -17.38 2.02
N ARG A 99 8.28 -18.47 2.22
CA ARG A 99 8.67 -19.36 1.12
C ARG A 99 7.46 -20.04 0.49
N ARG A 100 6.51 -20.49 1.31
CA ARG A 100 5.27 -21.12 0.84
C ARG A 100 4.48 -20.20 -0.10
N ILE A 101 4.22 -18.96 0.32
CA ILE A 101 3.49 -17.96 -0.49
C ILE A 101 4.21 -17.70 -1.83
N ASN A 102 5.54 -17.64 -1.82
CA ASN A 102 6.33 -17.36 -3.03
C ASN A 102 6.46 -18.55 -3.99
N THR A 103 6.26 -19.78 -3.50
CA THR A 103 6.53 -21.01 -4.28
C THR A 103 5.24 -21.72 -4.69
N GLU A 104 4.19 -21.63 -3.88
CA GLU A 104 2.91 -22.27 -4.12
C GLU A 104 1.93 -21.31 -4.81
N ARG A 105 1.01 -21.85 -5.61
CA ARG A 105 -0.06 -21.08 -6.26
C ARG A 105 -1.16 -20.64 -5.27
N GLN A 106 -0.83 -20.53 -3.99
CA GLN A 106 -1.78 -20.20 -2.94
C GLN A 106 -2.14 -18.72 -3.01
N PRO A 107 -3.40 -18.37 -2.71
CA PRO A 107 -3.79 -16.97 -2.55
C PRO A 107 -3.12 -16.32 -1.33
N PHE A 108 -2.91 -15.01 -1.39
CA PHE A 108 -2.54 -14.23 -0.20
C PHE A 108 -3.65 -14.34 0.85
N SER A 109 -3.29 -14.53 2.11
CA SER A 109 -4.26 -14.71 3.21
C SER A 109 -4.84 -13.39 3.70
N ASN A 110 -4.07 -12.31 3.62
CA ASN A 110 -4.43 -10.96 4.04
C ASN A 110 -3.56 -9.90 3.32
N HIS A 111 -3.84 -8.63 3.56
CA HIS A 111 -3.10 -7.51 2.98
C HIS A 111 -1.65 -7.41 3.47
N TYR A 112 -1.31 -7.89 4.67
CA TYR A 112 0.07 -7.91 5.14
C TYR A 112 0.95 -8.85 4.32
N GLU A 113 0.44 -10.03 3.97
CA GLU A 113 1.14 -10.97 3.08
C GLU A 113 1.37 -10.36 1.70
N LEU A 114 0.34 -9.72 1.12
CA LEU A 114 0.45 -8.99 -0.13
C LEU A 114 1.50 -7.86 -0.03
N SER A 115 1.45 -7.07 1.04
CA SER A 115 2.38 -5.96 1.28
C SER A 115 3.82 -6.44 1.36
N SER A 116 4.08 -7.50 2.14
CA SER A 116 5.41 -8.08 2.27
C SER A 116 5.91 -8.61 0.93
N TYR A 117 5.03 -9.24 0.13
CA TYR A 117 5.39 -9.72 -1.19
C TYR A 117 5.77 -8.57 -2.13
N LEU A 118 4.95 -7.53 -2.24
CA LEU A 118 5.21 -6.36 -3.08
C LEU A 118 6.49 -5.65 -2.67
N TYR A 119 6.69 -5.45 -1.36
CA TYR A 119 7.91 -4.84 -0.81
C TYR A 119 9.17 -5.64 -1.17
N ASP A 120 9.15 -6.96 -0.96
CA ASP A 120 10.28 -7.83 -1.30
C ASP A 120 10.52 -7.91 -2.80
N HIS A 121 9.46 -7.87 -3.61
CA HIS A 121 9.55 -7.87 -5.07
C HIS A 121 10.24 -6.61 -5.59
N THR A 122 9.77 -5.43 -5.17
CA THR A 122 10.36 -4.14 -5.54
C THR A 122 11.80 -4.03 -5.11
N ARG A 123 12.10 -4.36 -3.85
CA ARG A 123 13.48 -4.29 -3.32
C ARG A 123 14.46 -5.20 -4.06
N LYS A 124 14.01 -6.36 -4.54
CA LYS A 124 14.83 -7.27 -5.36
C LYS A 124 15.07 -6.74 -6.76
N ALA A 125 14.09 -6.08 -7.37
CA ALA A 125 14.19 -5.53 -8.72
C ALA A 125 15.06 -4.27 -8.77
N SER A 126 14.91 -3.37 -7.80
CA SER A 126 15.57 -2.06 -7.74
C SER A 126 17.02 -2.12 -7.24
N HIS A 127 17.79 -3.16 -7.59
CA HIS A 127 19.16 -3.43 -7.11
C HIS A 127 19.92 -2.14 -6.73
N ARG A 128 20.00 -1.84 -5.42
CA ARG A 128 20.76 -0.73 -4.81
C ARG A 128 20.09 0.65 -4.66
N SER A 129 18.76 0.79 -4.74
CA SER A 129 18.14 2.03 -4.24
C SER A 129 18.13 2.06 -2.70
N GLU A 130 18.68 3.11 -2.09
CA GLU A 130 18.59 3.35 -0.63
C GLU A 130 17.17 3.76 -0.19
N SER A 131 16.29 4.11 -1.14
CA SER A 131 14.93 4.55 -0.82
C SER A 131 14.01 3.37 -0.53
N GLU A 132 13.18 3.51 0.49
CA GLU A 132 12.12 2.53 0.77
C GLU A 132 11.14 2.41 -0.40
N PRO A 133 10.73 1.17 -0.78
CA PRO A 133 9.70 0.95 -1.78
C PRO A 133 8.39 1.68 -1.47
N PHE A 134 7.89 2.43 -2.45
CA PHE A 134 6.61 3.13 -2.32
C PHE A 134 5.44 2.22 -2.69
N ILE A 135 4.88 1.51 -1.70
CA ILE A 135 3.85 0.48 -1.94
C ILE A 135 2.42 1.04 -1.97
N GLY A 136 2.03 1.87 -1.00
CA GLY A 136 0.67 2.43 -0.90
C GLY A 136 -0.37 1.54 -0.22
N ARG A 137 -1.67 1.81 -0.44
CA ARG A 137 -2.83 1.14 0.20
C ARG A 137 -3.01 -0.30 -0.30
N THR A 138 -2.45 -1.26 0.42
CA THR A 138 -2.52 -2.69 0.11
C THR A 138 -3.76 -3.39 0.66
N ASP A 139 -4.44 -2.77 1.63
CA ASP A 139 -5.72 -3.19 2.19
C ASP A 139 -6.82 -3.19 1.11
N VAL A 140 -7.03 -2.06 0.45
CA VAL A 140 -7.98 -1.93 -0.67
C VAL A 140 -7.56 -2.84 -1.82
N LEU A 141 -6.28 -2.82 -2.19
CA LEU A 141 -5.75 -3.66 -3.25
C LEU A 141 -5.99 -5.15 -2.97
N PHE A 142 -5.79 -5.61 -1.73
CA PHE A 142 -6.02 -7.01 -1.37
C PHE A 142 -7.47 -7.42 -1.56
N HIS A 143 -8.42 -6.62 -1.08
CA HIS A 143 -9.85 -6.86 -1.29
C HIS A 143 -10.19 -6.90 -2.78
N PHE A 144 -9.72 -5.92 -3.54
CA PHE A 144 -9.94 -5.86 -4.97
C PHE A 144 -9.39 -7.09 -5.71
N LEU A 145 -8.12 -7.45 -5.48
CA LEU A 145 -7.48 -8.60 -6.11
C LEU A 145 -8.18 -9.91 -5.74
N LYS A 146 -8.70 -10.03 -4.52
CA LYS A 146 -9.44 -11.20 -4.06
C LYS A 146 -10.75 -11.35 -4.82
N ASP A 147 -11.48 -10.26 -4.99
CA ASP A 147 -12.80 -10.26 -5.65
C ASP A 147 -12.69 -10.59 -7.15
N ILE A 148 -11.60 -10.17 -7.81
CA ILE A 148 -11.36 -10.47 -9.23
C ILE A 148 -10.51 -11.73 -9.48
N GLY A 149 -10.12 -12.47 -8.43
CA GLY A 149 -9.35 -13.71 -8.54
C GLY A 149 -7.87 -13.54 -8.94
N LEU A 150 -7.27 -12.37 -8.71
CA LEU A 150 -5.85 -12.08 -8.96
C LEU A 150 -4.98 -12.05 -7.69
N ASN A 151 -5.51 -12.53 -6.55
CA ASN A 151 -4.83 -12.51 -5.25
C ASN A 151 -3.79 -13.62 -5.05
N SER A 152 -2.99 -13.95 -6.07
CA SER A 152 -1.88 -14.91 -5.94
C SER A 152 -0.63 -14.43 -6.69
N VAL A 153 0.54 -14.90 -6.27
CA VAL A 153 1.82 -14.54 -6.91
C VAL A 153 1.82 -14.79 -8.44
N PRO A 154 1.39 -15.97 -8.94
CA PRO A 154 1.37 -16.21 -10.39
C PRO A 154 0.39 -15.32 -11.15
N ALA A 155 -0.76 -15.01 -10.56
CA ALA A 155 -1.79 -14.17 -11.18
C ALA A 155 -1.39 -12.70 -11.22
N LEU A 156 -0.69 -12.22 -10.20
CA LEU A 156 -0.26 -10.83 -10.07
C LEU A 156 1.02 -10.51 -10.86
N LYS A 157 1.90 -11.50 -11.06
CA LYS A 157 3.20 -11.34 -11.73
C LYS A 157 3.12 -10.67 -13.11
N PRO A 158 2.18 -11.02 -14.02
CA PRO A 158 2.07 -10.34 -15.32
C PRO A 158 1.73 -8.85 -15.20
N VAL A 159 0.95 -8.47 -14.19
CA VAL A 159 0.61 -7.07 -13.93
C VAL A 159 1.86 -6.32 -13.45
N LEU A 160 2.59 -6.90 -12.49
CA LEU A 160 3.80 -6.31 -11.92
C LEU A 160 4.90 -6.05 -12.96
N GLN A 161 5.00 -6.90 -13.99
CA GLN A 161 5.96 -6.70 -15.09
C GLN A 161 5.72 -5.42 -15.90
N SER A 162 4.51 -4.85 -15.83
CA SER A 162 4.15 -3.60 -16.51
C SER A 162 4.20 -2.36 -15.60
N CYS A 163 4.54 -2.55 -14.32
CA CYS A 163 4.64 -1.48 -13.34
C CYS A 163 6.06 -0.90 -13.30
N ASN A 164 6.16 0.40 -13.00
CA ASN A 164 7.43 1.04 -12.69
C ASN A 164 7.72 0.89 -11.19
N LEU A 165 8.59 -0.06 -10.85
CA LEU A 165 8.95 -0.39 -9.48
C LEU A 165 9.80 0.70 -8.79
N ASP A 166 10.39 1.61 -9.56
CA ASP A 166 11.23 2.71 -9.05
C ASP A 166 10.49 4.05 -8.94
N SER A 167 9.17 4.06 -9.18
CA SER A 167 8.35 5.27 -9.11
C SER A 167 8.33 5.87 -7.70
N LYS A 168 8.56 7.18 -7.60
CA LYS A 168 8.44 7.96 -6.36
C LYS A 168 7.16 8.78 -6.30
N GLU A 169 6.48 8.95 -7.42
CA GLU A 169 5.29 9.78 -7.55
C GLU A 169 4.02 8.96 -7.35
N GLN A 170 4.02 7.71 -7.82
CA GLN A 170 2.84 6.84 -7.77
C GLN A 170 3.13 5.54 -7.01
N PRO A 171 2.39 5.23 -5.94
CA PRO A 171 2.56 3.98 -5.22
C PRO A 171 2.25 2.76 -6.09
N LEU A 172 2.97 1.68 -5.86
CA LEU A 172 2.84 0.43 -6.62
C LEU A 172 1.41 -0.13 -6.59
N ALA A 173 0.68 0.00 -5.47
CA ALA A 173 -0.69 -0.44 -5.37
C ALA A 173 -1.61 0.27 -6.37
N GLN A 174 -1.47 1.58 -6.55
CA GLN A 174 -2.24 2.34 -7.53
C GLN A 174 -1.87 1.94 -8.96
N GLN A 175 -0.57 1.76 -9.23
CA GLN A 175 -0.12 1.29 -10.54
C GLN A 175 -0.75 -0.07 -10.90
N ILE A 176 -0.82 -1.00 -9.94
CA ILE A 176 -1.45 -2.32 -10.14
C ILE A 176 -2.93 -2.16 -10.48
N VAL A 177 -3.66 -1.36 -9.70
CA VAL A 177 -5.09 -1.08 -9.93
C VAL A 177 -5.30 -0.48 -11.32
N ASP A 178 -4.54 0.55 -11.68
CA ASP A 178 -4.63 1.21 -12.98
C ASP A 178 -4.37 0.25 -14.14
N ARG A 179 -3.35 -0.62 -14.04
CA ARG A 179 -3.05 -1.61 -15.07
C ARG A 179 -4.18 -2.63 -15.24
N ILE A 180 -4.83 -3.03 -14.14
CA ILE A 180 -5.96 -3.95 -14.16
C ILE A 180 -7.20 -3.28 -14.78
N LEU A 181 -7.53 -2.07 -14.34
CA LEU A 181 -8.72 -1.33 -14.80
C LEU A 181 -8.61 -0.94 -16.29
N ARG A 182 -7.44 -0.49 -16.75
CA ARG A 182 -7.22 -0.20 -18.18
C ARG A 182 -7.38 -1.45 -19.04
N LYS A 183 -6.90 -2.60 -18.56
CA LYS A 183 -7.02 -3.87 -19.30
C LYS A 183 -8.45 -4.40 -19.32
N ASN A 184 -9.21 -4.18 -18.25
CA ASN A 184 -10.61 -4.56 -18.19
C ASN A 184 -11.43 -3.56 -17.35
N PRO A 185 -12.11 -2.60 -18.00
CA PRO A 185 -12.93 -1.60 -17.32
C PRO A 185 -14.17 -2.18 -16.62
N ASP A 186 -14.53 -3.45 -16.79
CA ASP A 186 -15.61 -4.07 -16.00
C ASP A 186 -15.24 -4.21 -14.52
N PHE A 187 -13.94 -4.15 -14.19
CA PHE A 187 -13.47 -4.27 -12.82
C PHE A 187 -13.59 -2.99 -11.98
N TYR A 188 -14.05 -1.86 -12.55
CA TYR A 188 -14.32 -0.66 -11.75
C TYR A 188 -15.33 -0.97 -10.63
N SER A 189 -16.43 -1.67 -10.93
CA SER A 189 -17.40 -2.04 -9.88
C SER A 189 -16.78 -2.83 -8.73
N ALA A 190 -15.93 -3.82 -9.03
CA ALA A 190 -15.23 -4.58 -8.00
C ALA A 190 -14.25 -3.71 -7.19
N TYR A 191 -13.54 -2.78 -7.84
CA TYR A 191 -12.64 -1.85 -7.13
C TYR A 191 -13.42 -0.87 -6.23
N ASN A 192 -14.58 -0.38 -6.69
CA ASN A 192 -15.47 0.47 -5.89
C ASN A 192 -15.92 -0.26 -4.62
N GLU A 193 -16.40 -1.49 -4.75
CA GLU A 193 -16.85 -2.28 -3.59
C GLU A 193 -15.69 -2.56 -2.62
N ALA A 194 -14.49 -2.86 -3.13
CA ALA A 194 -13.31 -3.06 -2.30
C ALA A 194 -12.97 -1.80 -1.47
N ARG A 195 -13.00 -0.60 -2.09
CA ARG A 195 -12.80 0.67 -1.38
C ARG A 195 -13.84 0.90 -0.31
N ILE A 196 -15.12 0.70 -0.63
CA ILE A 196 -16.23 0.90 0.31
C ILE A 196 -16.12 -0.06 1.50
N ALA A 197 -15.82 -1.34 1.23
CA ALA A 197 -15.69 -2.36 2.27
C ALA A 197 -14.57 -2.03 3.27
N VAL A 198 -13.42 -1.58 2.77
CA VAL A 198 -12.28 -1.18 3.60
C VAL A 198 -12.57 0.12 4.34
N GLY A 199 -13.03 1.16 3.65
CA GLY A 199 -13.26 2.48 4.25
C GLY A 199 -14.33 2.48 5.35
N ARG A 200 -15.34 1.60 5.26
CA ARG A 200 -16.34 1.41 6.35
C ARG A 200 -15.75 0.86 7.64
N SER A 201 -14.61 0.17 7.55
CA SER A 201 -13.94 -0.45 8.70
C SER A 201 -12.68 0.31 9.11
N ASP A 202 -12.32 1.38 8.40
CA ASP A 202 -11.12 2.17 8.62
C ASP A 202 -11.40 3.26 9.67
N PRO A 203 -10.83 3.17 10.88
CA PRO A 203 -11.05 4.16 11.93
C PRO A 203 -10.40 5.52 11.63
N TYR A 204 -9.54 5.59 10.60
CA TYR A 204 -8.82 6.81 10.21
C TYR A 204 -9.21 7.32 8.82
N GLY A 205 -10.17 6.66 8.14
CA GLY A 205 -10.62 7.05 6.80
C GLY A 205 -11.47 8.32 6.80
N THR A 206 -11.41 9.07 5.70
CA THR A 206 -12.32 10.21 5.48
C THR A 206 -13.68 9.73 4.92
N PRO A 207 -14.79 10.45 5.18
CA PRO A 207 -16.11 10.06 4.65
C PRO A 207 -16.15 9.89 3.13
N ASP A 208 -15.37 10.70 2.41
CA ASP A 208 -15.33 10.72 0.95
C ASP A 208 -14.57 9.52 0.35
N GLU A 209 -13.65 8.90 1.10
CA GLU A 209 -12.86 7.74 0.62
C GLU A 209 -13.71 6.51 0.27
N TYR A 210 -14.88 6.37 0.90
CA TYR A 210 -15.82 5.25 0.70
C TYR A 210 -17.17 5.69 0.10
N VAL A 211 -17.25 6.89 -0.48
CA VAL A 211 -18.40 7.25 -1.32
C VAL A 211 -18.35 6.42 -2.60
N SER A 212 -19.47 5.76 -2.92
CA SER A 212 -19.59 5.07 -4.20
C SER A 212 -19.49 6.08 -5.33
N TYR A 213 -18.50 5.91 -6.21
CA TYR A 213 -18.36 6.80 -7.35
C TYR A 213 -19.37 6.51 -8.48
N PHE A 214 -20.31 5.59 -8.25
CA PHE A 214 -21.51 5.40 -9.06
C PHE A 214 -22.75 6.11 -8.48
N SER A 215 -22.61 6.80 -7.35
CA SER A 215 -23.70 7.56 -6.75
C SER A 215 -24.06 8.80 -7.57
N ASP A 216 -25.30 9.27 -7.42
CA ASP A 216 -25.79 10.47 -8.10
C ASP A 216 -25.39 11.77 -7.35
N LYS A 217 -24.41 11.70 -6.45
CA LYS A 217 -23.90 12.86 -5.72
C LYS A 217 -23.04 13.70 -6.65
N GLU A 218 -23.33 15.00 -6.77
CA GLU A 218 -22.44 16.02 -7.36
C GLU A 218 -21.88 15.62 -8.74
N ASN A 219 -22.69 15.01 -9.61
CA ASN A 219 -22.29 14.51 -10.94
C ASN A 219 -21.17 13.43 -10.98
N LEU A 220 -20.70 12.95 -9.83
CA LEU A 220 -19.67 11.92 -9.71
C LEU A 220 -19.98 10.66 -10.52
N GLY A 221 -21.20 10.13 -10.34
CA GLY A 221 -21.66 8.95 -11.06
C GLY A 221 -21.74 9.16 -12.57
N SER A 222 -22.12 10.36 -13.03
CA SER A 222 -22.22 10.66 -14.46
C SER A 222 -20.83 10.68 -15.10
N PHE A 223 -19.92 11.45 -14.50
CA PHE A 223 -18.53 11.52 -14.91
C PHE A 223 -17.87 10.13 -14.95
N MET A 224 -17.98 9.33 -13.88
CA MET A 224 -17.36 8.00 -13.84
C MET A 224 -17.95 7.03 -14.84
N ARG A 225 -19.27 7.07 -15.08
CA ARG A 225 -19.90 6.26 -16.14
C ARG A 225 -19.37 6.65 -17.52
N GLN A 226 -19.22 7.95 -17.78
CA GLN A 226 -18.64 8.45 -19.02
C GLN A 226 -17.18 8.04 -19.17
N TRP A 227 -16.35 8.18 -18.13
CA TRP A 227 -14.96 7.74 -18.13
C TRP A 227 -14.83 6.24 -18.46
N ILE A 228 -15.59 5.40 -17.76
CA ILE A 228 -15.57 3.94 -17.96
C ILE A 228 -16.05 3.60 -19.38
N ALA A 229 -17.07 4.28 -19.90
CA ALA A 229 -17.53 4.09 -21.27
C ALA A 229 -16.47 4.48 -22.30
N SER A 230 -15.71 5.55 -22.04
CA SER A 230 -14.57 5.97 -22.85
C SER A 230 -13.48 4.89 -22.87
N GLU A 231 -13.03 4.41 -21.70
CA GLU A 231 -12.03 3.32 -21.64
C GLU A 231 -12.51 2.03 -22.30
N LYS A 232 -13.81 1.70 -22.24
CA LYS A 232 -14.36 0.54 -22.96
C LYS A 232 -14.31 0.68 -24.47
N LEU A 233 -14.57 1.88 -24.99
CA LEU A 233 -14.69 2.10 -26.43
C LEU A 233 -13.33 2.23 -27.10
N ILE A 234 -12.40 2.98 -26.48
CA ILE A 234 -11.10 3.29 -27.06
C ILE A 234 -9.93 2.59 -26.35
N GLY A 235 -10.20 1.74 -25.36
CA GLY A 235 -9.16 0.94 -24.69
C GLY A 235 -8.02 1.79 -24.16
N ASP A 236 -6.79 1.35 -24.43
CA ASP A 236 -5.57 2.06 -24.02
C ASP A 236 -5.20 3.24 -24.94
N THR A 237 -6.05 3.62 -25.90
CA THR A 237 -5.78 4.76 -26.79
C THR A 237 -5.62 6.06 -26.00
N ILE A 238 -6.33 6.25 -24.87
CA ILE A 238 -6.10 7.40 -23.98
C ILE A 238 -4.65 7.39 -23.46
N GLY A 239 -4.16 6.23 -23.00
CA GLY A 239 -2.78 6.06 -22.55
C GLY A 239 -1.77 6.34 -23.67
N HIS A 240 -2.02 5.81 -24.87
CA HIS A 240 -1.17 6.08 -26.04
C HIS A 240 -1.19 7.55 -26.47
N LEU A 241 -2.32 8.24 -26.39
CA LEU A 241 -2.43 9.68 -26.67
C LEU A 241 -1.60 10.49 -25.68
N LEU A 242 -1.70 10.17 -24.39
CA LEU A 242 -0.96 10.86 -23.32
C LEU A 242 0.55 10.64 -23.40
N ASN A 243 0.97 9.45 -23.84
CA ASN A 243 2.38 9.07 -24.01
C ASN A 243 2.98 9.49 -25.36
N GLY A 244 2.16 9.94 -26.31
CA GLY A 244 2.60 10.32 -27.65
C GLY A 244 2.80 9.15 -28.62
N ASP A 245 2.35 7.95 -28.24
CA ASP A 245 2.45 6.72 -29.04
C ASP A 245 1.22 6.49 -29.95
N ALA A 246 0.25 7.41 -29.92
CA ALA A 246 -0.97 7.28 -30.70
C ALA A 246 -0.71 7.39 -32.22
N PRO A 247 -1.47 6.64 -33.05
CA PRO A 247 -1.44 6.79 -34.50
C PRO A 247 -1.67 8.26 -34.92
N LYS A 248 -0.99 8.71 -35.99
CA LYS A 248 -1.04 10.13 -36.45
C LYS A 248 -2.47 10.61 -36.77
N ASP A 249 -3.32 9.69 -37.19
CA ASP A 249 -4.75 9.87 -37.49
C ASP A 249 -5.63 10.04 -36.24
N MET A 250 -5.11 9.76 -35.04
CA MET A 250 -5.78 9.99 -33.76
C MET A 250 -5.13 11.11 -32.94
N ALA A 251 -4.07 11.74 -33.44
CA ALA A 251 -3.35 12.79 -32.72
C ALA A 251 -4.24 13.99 -32.37
N LEU A 252 -4.25 14.35 -31.09
CA LEU A 252 -4.92 15.52 -30.54
C LEU A 252 -3.95 16.71 -30.48
N ASN A 253 -4.50 17.92 -30.42
CA ASN A 253 -3.67 19.11 -30.18
C ASN A 253 -3.18 19.15 -28.72
N GLU A 254 -2.16 19.96 -28.45
CA GLU A 254 -1.54 20.06 -27.12
C GLU A 254 -2.54 20.49 -26.04
N GLN A 255 -3.49 21.38 -26.38
CA GLN A 255 -4.56 21.81 -25.47
C GLN A 255 -5.50 20.67 -25.07
N ALA A 256 -5.87 19.80 -26.02
CA ALA A 256 -6.73 18.65 -25.74
C ALA A 256 -6.00 17.56 -24.95
N LEU A 257 -4.70 17.36 -25.23
CA LEU A 257 -3.85 16.46 -24.44
C LEU A 257 -3.73 16.94 -22.98
N GLU A 258 -3.55 18.24 -22.77
CA GLU A 258 -3.49 18.81 -21.42
C GLU A 258 -4.81 18.65 -20.66
N LYS A 259 -5.95 18.90 -21.32
CA LYS A 259 -7.27 18.62 -20.75
C LYS A 259 -7.44 17.14 -20.40
N LEU A 260 -7.02 16.21 -21.27
CA LEU A 260 -7.06 14.77 -20.95
C LEU A 260 -6.19 14.40 -19.74
N ARG A 261 -5.05 15.06 -19.54
CA ARG A 261 -4.22 14.88 -18.33
C ARG A 261 -4.98 15.30 -17.08
N GLN A 262 -5.56 16.49 -17.10
CA GLN A 262 -6.37 17.01 -15.99
C GLN A 262 -7.57 16.09 -15.66
N ILE A 263 -8.23 15.53 -16.66
CA ILE A 263 -9.34 14.59 -16.46
C ILE A 263 -8.85 13.25 -15.88
N THR A 264 -7.66 12.81 -16.27
CA THR A 264 -7.03 11.61 -15.70
C THR A 264 -6.66 11.85 -14.23
N GLU A 265 -6.19 13.04 -13.88
CA GLU A 265 -5.93 13.47 -12.51
C GLU A 265 -7.23 13.50 -11.69
N LEU A 266 -8.31 14.09 -12.22
CA LEU A 266 -9.64 14.09 -11.61
C LEU A 266 -10.13 12.67 -11.28
N ARG A 267 -9.96 11.75 -12.23
CA ARG A 267 -10.26 10.32 -12.02
C ARG A 267 -9.38 9.74 -10.91
N ASN A 268 -8.09 10.05 -10.88
CA ASN A 268 -7.19 9.55 -9.82
C ASN A 268 -7.53 10.11 -8.45
N GLU A 269 -7.94 11.37 -8.35
CA GLU A 269 -8.48 11.97 -7.11
C GLU A 269 -9.71 11.20 -6.63
N ILE A 270 -10.63 10.86 -7.54
CA ILE A 270 -11.80 10.04 -7.19
C ILE A 270 -11.41 8.65 -6.72
N LEU A 271 -10.45 7.98 -7.36
CA LEU A 271 -10.08 6.60 -7.03
C LEU A 271 -9.18 6.45 -5.80
N TYR A 272 -8.34 7.44 -5.54
CA TYR A 272 -7.22 7.32 -4.61
C TYR A 272 -7.06 8.50 -3.64
N GLY A 273 -7.75 9.61 -3.88
CA GLY A 273 -7.72 10.79 -3.05
C GLY A 273 -8.61 10.69 -1.81
N ASN A 274 -8.47 11.69 -0.94
CA ASN A 274 -9.19 11.79 0.33
C ASN A 274 -10.34 12.80 0.26
N GLN A 275 -10.54 13.44 -0.90
CA GLN A 275 -11.55 14.46 -1.14
C GLN A 275 -12.10 14.26 -2.55
N LEU A 276 -13.41 14.47 -2.71
CA LEU A 276 -14.03 14.46 -4.02
C LEU A 276 -13.71 15.77 -4.77
N PRO A 277 -13.51 15.71 -6.10
CA PRO A 277 -13.37 16.91 -6.91
C PRO A 277 -14.63 17.78 -6.90
N SER A 278 -14.52 19.00 -7.42
CA SER A 278 -15.68 19.88 -7.52
C SER A 278 -16.67 19.42 -8.59
N GLU A 279 -17.97 19.66 -8.36
CA GLU A 279 -19.03 19.35 -9.33
C GLU A 279 -18.80 20.03 -10.68
N SER A 280 -18.31 21.28 -10.67
CA SER A 280 -17.99 22.01 -11.89
C SER A 280 -16.87 21.36 -12.70
N ASP A 281 -15.84 20.84 -12.03
CA ASP A 281 -14.72 20.18 -12.73
C ASP A 281 -15.18 18.86 -13.35
N MET A 282 -16.03 18.11 -12.64
CA MET A 282 -16.60 16.86 -13.14
C MET A 282 -17.53 17.07 -14.34
N ILE A 283 -18.36 18.12 -14.33
CA ILE A 283 -19.22 18.48 -15.48
C ILE A 283 -18.36 18.81 -16.71
N ASN A 284 -17.39 19.72 -16.54
CA ASN A 284 -16.52 20.15 -17.65
C ASN A 284 -15.72 18.96 -18.22
N ALA A 285 -15.26 18.07 -17.35
CA ALA A 285 -14.54 16.85 -17.73
C ALA A 285 -15.44 15.87 -18.49
N GLU A 286 -16.69 15.68 -18.05
CA GLU A 286 -17.67 14.83 -18.72
C GLU A 286 -17.99 15.32 -20.14
N GLU A 287 -18.31 16.61 -20.29
CA GLU A 287 -18.60 17.23 -21.58
C GLU A 287 -17.42 17.07 -22.55
N PHE A 288 -16.20 17.36 -22.08
CA PHE A 288 -15.01 17.23 -22.91
C PHE A 288 -14.70 15.78 -23.30
N LEU A 289 -14.93 14.81 -22.41
CA LEU A 289 -14.81 13.39 -22.77
C LEU A 289 -15.82 13.03 -23.84
N GLN A 290 -17.09 13.48 -23.75
CA GLN A 290 -18.09 13.22 -24.78
C GLN A 290 -17.66 13.77 -26.14
N GLU A 291 -17.17 15.01 -26.20
CA GLU A 291 -16.65 15.62 -27.43
C GLU A 291 -15.50 14.80 -28.06
N ILE A 292 -14.53 14.36 -27.26
CA ILE A 292 -13.43 13.52 -27.75
C ILE A 292 -13.95 12.18 -28.24
N MET A 293 -14.89 11.57 -27.53
CA MET A 293 -15.44 10.28 -27.91
C MET A 293 -16.22 10.35 -29.23
N GLU A 294 -16.96 11.43 -29.47
CA GLU A 294 -17.62 11.69 -30.76
C GLU A 294 -16.61 11.92 -31.88
N PHE A 295 -15.58 12.74 -31.63
CA PHE A 295 -14.50 12.99 -32.58
C PHE A 295 -13.79 11.70 -33.01
N LEU A 296 -13.46 10.83 -32.06
CA LEU A 296 -12.79 9.56 -32.33
C LEU A 296 -13.71 8.55 -33.05
N ARG A 297 -15.02 8.53 -32.74
CA ARG A 297 -16.01 7.71 -33.46
C ARG A 297 -16.10 8.09 -34.94
N HIS A 298 -16.24 9.38 -35.23
CA HIS A 298 -16.38 9.86 -36.62
C HIS A 298 -15.17 9.52 -37.49
N ARG A 299 -13.95 9.52 -36.93
CA ARG A 299 -12.75 9.08 -37.67
C ARG A 299 -12.71 7.58 -37.89
N ASN A 300 -13.06 6.77 -36.89
CA ASN A 300 -13.03 5.31 -37.00
C ASN A 300 -14.03 4.77 -38.04
N ASP A 301 -15.20 5.42 -38.17
CA ASP A 301 -16.19 5.08 -39.20
C ASP A 301 -15.76 5.52 -40.61
N GLY A 302 -15.06 6.67 -40.73
CA GLY A 302 -14.50 7.15 -41.99
C GLY A 302 -13.40 6.25 -42.56
N THR A 303 -12.53 5.70 -41.71
CA THR A 303 -11.46 4.78 -42.12
C THR A 303 -12.02 3.43 -42.60
N LYS A 304 -13.06 2.92 -41.93
CA LYS A 304 -13.74 1.66 -42.31
C LYS A 304 -14.55 1.77 -43.61
N ALA A 305 -15.03 2.96 -43.96
CA ALA A 305 -15.70 3.20 -45.23
C ALA A 305 -14.72 3.17 -46.41
N HIS A 306 -13.52 3.74 -46.24
CA HIS A 306 -12.48 3.72 -47.27
C HIS A 306 -11.89 2.33 -47.54
N GLU A 307 -11.77 1.46 -46.53
CA GLU A 307 -11.31 0.07 -46.71
C GLU A 307 -12.33 -0.84 -47.40
N LYS A 308 -13.61 -0.45 -47.46
CA LYS A 308 -14.66 -1.23 -48.17
C LYS A 308 -14.82 -0.83 -49.64
N GLU A 309 -14.22 0.28 -50.07
CA GLU A 309 -14.27 0.77 -51.45
C GLU A 309 -12.99 0.45 -52.26
N THR A 310 -12.09 -0.37 -51.71
CA THR A 310 -10.90 -0.91 -52.40
C THR A 310 -10.98 -2.43 -52.53
#